data_AF-A0A5K0Z580-F1
#
_entry.id   AF-A0A5K0Z580-F1
#
_cell.length_a   1.000
_cell.length_b   1.000
_cell.length_c   1.000
_cell.angle_alpha   90.00
_cell.angle_beta   90.00
_cell.angle_gamma   90.00
#
_symmetry.space_group_name_H-M   'P 1'
#
loop_
_entity.id
_entity.type
_entity.pdbx_description
1 polymer ?
#
loop_
_entity_poly.entity_id
_entity_poly.type
_entity_poly.pdbx_seq_one_letter_code
_entity_poly.pdbx_strand_id
1 'polypeptide(L)' 'PSAGEIITLKDAVICKFPNDPTVALGSLSFVFLLFSTACGLAAVFFPYKGKSIPAEGLFRSTSLAVFFAIAT' A
#
# COMPACT_ATOMS: atom_id res chain seq x y z
N PRO A 1 5.53 -15.82 -18.18
CA PRO A 1 4.05 -15.84 -18.34
C PRO A 1 3.66 -17.11 -19.11
N SER A 2 2.60 -17.80 -18.70
CA SER A 2 2.08 -18.94 -19.48
C SER A 2 1.61 -18.43 -20.84
N ALA A 3 1.91 -19.16 -21.91
CA ALA A 3 1.47 -18.80 -23.26
C ALA A 3 -0.07 -18.73 -23.29
N GLY A 4 -0.61 -17.66 -23.90
CA GLY A 4 -2.06 -17.52 -24.08
C GLY A 4 -2.62 -18.57 -25.02
N GLU A 5 -3.88 -18.94 -24.84
CA GLU A 5 -4.59 -19.84 -25.74
C GLU A 5 -5.15 -19.05 -26.93
N ILE A 6 -4.98 -19.58 -28.14
CA ILE A 6 -5.44 -18.93 -29.36
C ILE A 6 -6.91 -19.27 -29.56
N ILE A 7 -7.76 -18.24 -29.60
CA ILE A 7 -9.18 -18.38 -29.96
C ILE A 7 -9.38 -17.79 -31.36
N THR A 8 -9.65 -18.66 -32.32
CA THR A 8 -9.95 -18.29 -33.72
C THR A 8 -11.43 -17.95 -33.85
N LEU A 9 -11.73 -16.67 -34.06
CA LEU A 9 -13.05 -16.18 -34.46
C LEU A 9 -13.13 -16.05 -35.98
N LYS A 10 -14.36 -15.92 -36.50
CA LYS A 10 -14.67 -15.88 -37.94
C LYS A 10 -13.91 -14.77 -38.70
N ASP A 11 -13.61 -13.66 -38.04
CA ASP A 11 -12.91 -12.50 -38.62
C ASP A 11 -11.70 -12.03 -37.78
N ALA A 12 -11.31 -12.75 -36.72
CA ALA A 12 -10.22 -12.31 -35.83
C ALA A 12 -9.55 -13.48 -35.07
N VAL A 13 -8.27 -13.32 -34.71
CA VAL A 13 -7.54 -14.23 -33.82
C VAL A 13 -7.27 -13.50 -32.52
N ILE A 14 -7.82 -14.00 -31.40
CA ILE A 14 -7.67 -13.40 -30.08
C ILE A 14 -6.80 -14.32 -29.22
N CYS A 15 -5.77 -13.78 -28.57
CA CYS A 15 -4.98 -14.50 -27.58
C CYS A 15 -5.59 -14.31 -26.19
N LYS A 16 -6.13 -15.39 -25.60
CA LYS A 16 -6.63 -15.37 -24.24
C LYS A 16 -5.50 -15.69 -23.26
N PHE A 17 -5.10 -14.72 -22.47
CA PHE A 17 -4.15 -14.92 -21.39
C PHE A 17 -4.85 -15.37 -20.11
N PRO A 18 -4.23 -16.24 -19.29
CA PRO A 18 -4.74 -16.56 -17.97
C PRO A 18 -4.69 -15.30 -17.07
N ASN A 19 -5.63 -15.20 -16.13
CA ASN A 19 -5.67 -14.09 -15.18
C ASN A 19 -4.33 -13.97 -14.44
N ASP A 20 -3.68 -12.82 -14.55
CA ASP A 20 -2.48 -12.52 -13.81
C ASP A 20 -2.83 -12.04 -12.39
N PRO A 21 -2.29 -12.67 -11.34
CA PRO A 21 -2.55 -12.24 -9.96
C PRO A 21 -1.84 -10.93 -9.60
N THR A 22 -1.05 -10.36 -10.52
CA THR A 22 -0.23 -9.17 -10.29
C THR A 22 -1.06 -7.98 -9.83
N VAL A 23 -2.25 -7.79 -10.42
CA VAL A 23 -3.17 -6.70 -10.04
C VAL A 23 -3.66 -6.87 -8.61
N ALA A 24 -4.01 -8.10 -8.22
CA ALA A 24 -4.46 -8.40 -6.86
C ALA A 24 -3.33 -8.28 -5.82
N LEU A 25 -2.13 -8.72 -6.17
CA LEU A 25 -0.94 -8.56 -5.33
C LEU A 25 -0.57 -7.08 -5.17
N GLY A 26 -0.67 -6.29 -6.24
CA GLY A 26 -0.44 -4.86 -6.22
C GLY A 26 -1.46 -4.13 -5.34
N SER A 27 -2.74 -4.47 -5.44
CA SER A 27 -3.78 -3.86 -4.61
C SER A 27 -3.60 -4.24 -3.13
N LEU A 28 -3.28 -5.49 -2.82
CA LEU A 28 -2.98 -5.92 -1.46
C LEU A 28 -1.80 -5.16 -0.86
N SER A 29 -0.71 -4.96 -1.63
CA SER A 29 0.44 -4.17 -1.17
C SER A 29 0.04 -2.75 -0.78
N PHE A 30 -0.79 -2.10 -1.59
CA PHE A 30 -1.29 -0.75 -1.31
C PHE A 30 -2.20 -0.72 -0.06
N VAL A 31 -3.07 -1.72 0.10
CA VAL A 31 -3.92 -1.87 1.30
C VAL A 31 -3.06 -2.04 2.56
N PHE A 32 -2.05 -2.91 2.52
CA PHE A 32 -1.13 -3.11 3.64
C PHE A 32 -0.34 -1.85 3.96
N LEU A 33 0.06 -1.08 2.94
CA LEU A 33 0.74 0.20 3.13
C LEU A 33 -0.15 1.18 3.91
N LEU A 34 -1.40 1.38 3.48
CA LEU A 34 -2.34 2.26 4.18
C LEU A 34 -2.58 1.82 5.63
N PHE A 35 -2.76 0.51 5.83
CA PHE A 35 -2.98 -0.06 7.16
C PHE A 35 -1.77 0.14 8.07
N SER A 36 -0.56 -0.14 7.57
CA SER A 36 0.69 0.06 8.29
C SER A 36 0.89 1.52 8.67
N THR A 37 0.63 2.45 7.75
CA THR A 37 0.73 3.90 8.01
C THR A 37 -0.26 4.33 9.10
N ALA A 38 -1.50 3.87 9.06
CA ALA A 38 -2.50 4.18 10.09
C ALA A 38 -2.10 3.61 11.47
N CYS A 39 -1.63 2.37 11.52
CA CYS A 39 -1.13 1.75 12.74
C CYS A 39 0.11 2.48 13.28
N GLY A 40 1.04 2.87 12.42
CA GLY A 40 2.22 3.65 12.78
C GLY A 40 1.86 5.01 13.37
N LEU A 41 0.94 5.74 12.73
CA LEU A 41 0.38 6.99 13.25
C LEU A 41 -0.24 6.80 14.64
N ALA A 42 -1.07 5.77 14.81
CA ALA A 42 -1.70 5.47 16.09
C ALA A 42 -0.66 5.15 17.18
N ALA A 43 0.36 4.34 16.86
CA ALA A 43 1.43 3.99 17.79
C ALA A 43 2.24 5.22 18.22
N VAL A 44 2.50 6.15 17.32
CA VAL A 44 3.30 7.36 17.60
C VAL A 44 2.52 8.39 18.40
N PHE A 45 1.24 8.61 18.10
CA PHE A 45 0.43 9.60 18.80
C PHE A 45 -0.16 9.08 20.11
N PHE A 46 -0.33 7.76 20.28
CA PHE A 46 -0.90 7.16 21.49
C PHE A 46 0.05 6.13 22.17
N PRO A 47 1.33 6.47 22.44
CA PRO A 47 2.35 5.46 22.73
C PRO A 47 2.21 4.73 24.07
N TYR A 48 1.32 5.12 24.98
CA TYR A 48 1.08 4.36 26.22
C TYR A 48 -0.35 4.52 26.71
N LYS A 49 -1.07 3.40 26.94
CA LYS A 49 -2.45 3.36 27.48
C LYS A 49 -3.41 4.36 26.79
N GLY A 50 -3.18 4.70 25.52
CA GLY A 50 -4.00 5.66 24.79
C GLY A 50 -3.79 7.13 25.17
N LYS A 51 -2.70 7.50 25.86
CA LYS A 51 -2.38 8.91 26.12
C LYS A 51 -1.84 9.57 24.84
N SER A 52 -2.56 10.60 24.38
CA SER A 52 -2.18 11.41 23.23
C SER A 52 -0.95 12.26 23.54
N ILE A 53 0.07 12.20 22.68
CA ILE A 53 1.19 13.14 22.71
C ILE A 53 0.88 14.39 21.87
N PRO A 54 1.14 15.60 22.37
CA PRO A 54 0.98 16.82 21.58
C PRO A 54 1.93 16.82 20.37
N ALA A 55 1.38 17.07 19.18
CA ALA A 55 2.11 17.08 17.92
C ALA A 55 3.33 18.01 17.94
N GLU A 56 3.23 19.18 18.61
CA GLU A 56 4.34 20.12 18.75
C GLU A 56 5.56 19.52 19.47
N GLY A 57 5.34 18.64 20.46
CA GLY A 57 6.42 17.95 21.15
C GLY A 57 7.07 16.85 20.31
N LEU A 58 6.28 16.20 19.45
CA LEU A 58 6.72 15.15 18.56
C LEU A 58 7.54 15.68 17.38
N PHE A 59 7.07 16.78 16.77
CA PHE A 59 7.72 17.45 15.63
C PHE A 59 8.87 18.39 16.03
N ARG A 60 9.10 18.57 17.33
CA ARG A 60 10.32 19.22 17.87
C ARG A 60 11.59 18.49 17.41
N SER A 61 11.52 17.18 17.21
CA SER A 61 12.62 16.37 16.71
C SER A 61 12.62 16.34 15.19
N THR A 62 13.67 16.90 14.59
CA THR A 62 13.81 17.02 13.13
C THR A 62 13.74 15.67 12.42
N SER A 63 14.24 14.60 13.05
CA SER A 63 14.19 13.24 12.49
C SER A 63 12.77 12.70 12.39
N LEU A 64 11.93 12.92 13.40
CA LEU A 64 10.52 12.52 13.39
C LEU A 64 9.71 13.34 12.39
N ALA A 65 9.99 14.64 12.29
CA ALA A 65 9.35 15.51 11.29
C ALA A 65 9.66 15.07 9.86
N VAL A 66 10.94 14.78 9.56
CA VAL A 66 11.35 14.26 8.26
C VAL A 66 10.73 12.89 8.00
N PHE A 67 10.72 11.99 8.98
CA PHE A 67 10.13 10.66 8.82
C PHE A 67 8.65 10.73 8.43
N PHE A 68 7.86 11.58 9.09
CA PHE A 68 6.46 11.78 8.74
C PHE A 68 6.26 12.43 7.37
N ALA A 69 7.11 13.40 7.00
CA ALA A 69 7.01 14.08 5.70
C ALA A 69 7.27 13.16 4.50
N ILE A 70 8.07 12.10 4.66
CA ILE A 70 8.34 11.12 3.60
C ILE A 70 7.30 9.99 3.60
N ALA A 71 6.69 9.72 4.76
CA ALA A 71 5.73 8.63 4.95
C ALA A 71 4.29 8.99 4.53
N THR A 72 3.95 10.28 4.45
CA THR A 72 2.70 10.83 3.89
C THR A 72 2.83 11.11 2.40
#